data_AF-A0A2A4QRP6-F1
#
_entry.id   AF-A0A2A4QRP6-F1
#
_cell.length_a   1.000
_cell.length_b   1.000
_cell.length_c   1.000
_cell.angle_alpha   90.00
_cell.angle_beta   90.00
_cell.angle_gamma   90.00
#
_symmetry.space_group_name_H-M   'P 1'
#
loop_
_entity.id
_entity.type
_entity.pdbx_description
1 polymer ?
#
loop_
_entity_poly.entity_id
_entity_poly.type
_entity_poly.pdbx_seq_one_letter_code
_entity_poly.pdbx_strand_id
1 'polypeptide(L)'
;MKTIKVQNLEISNNNPFALIAGPCQMESRDHAMMMCEQLKELTTRLNIPFIYKTSYDKANRTSLTATRGIGLEKAMSVFDELRDQFDVPCLTDIHTAEQCAIVANHVDVLQIPAFLCRQTDLLVAAAQTGAVINVKKGQFLAPWDMKNVVEKEHGTAHNIYSEDFSMAGKTGTVRTEYWFDDWASNKRYISSFTGYFPAENPKYSCIVVIHKPDTKTGFYGADVSGPVFKDIAQKIYTSNHIINKIKKKIPEFRTVQNSFNSYYTISNKEFNSIPSVKGMVAMDAIPLLENIGLKVKFNGSGKVIEQSINAGEKLIKGATIILKSI
;
A
#
# COMPACT_ATOMS: atom_id res chain seq x y z
N MET A 1 -13.18 11.28 -34.94
CA MET A 1 -13.10 11.31 -33.46
C MET A 1 -14.48 10.98 -32.90
N LYS A 2 -14.56 10.28 -31.76
CA LYS A 2 -15.84 9.91 -31.15
C LYS A 2 -16.43 11.11 -30.41
N THR A 3 -17.74 11.30 -30.53
CA THR A 3 -18.51 12.27 -29.73
C THR A 3 -19.28 11.49 -28.67
N ILE A 4 -19.15 11.90 -27.41
CA ILE A 4 -19.85 11.31 -26.27
C ILE A 4 -20.95 12.27 -25.85
N LYS A 5 -22.18 11.78 -25.73
CA LYS A 5 -23.33 12.57 -25.28
C LYS A 5 -23.53 12.38 -23.78
N VAL A 6 -23.59 13.48 -23.03
CA VAL A 6 -23.94 13.51 -21.61
C VAL A 6 -25.14 14.44 -21.48
N GLN A 7 -26.34 13.88 -21.33
CA GLN A 7 -27.60 14.62 -21.48
C GLN A 7 -27.63 15.42 -22.81
N ASN A 8 -27.73 16.75 -22.74
CA ASN A 8 -27.73 17.69 -23.86
C ASN A 8 -26.31 18.11 -24.30
N LEU A 9 -25.25 17.70 -23.59
CA LEU A 9 -23.87 18.06 -23.91
C LEU A 9 -23.24 17.07 -24.89
N GLU A 10 -22.54 17.60 -25.90
CA GLU A 10 -21.74 16.81 -26.83
C GLU A 10 -20.24 17.04 -26.58
N ILE A 11 -19.57 16.03 -26.05
CA ILE A 11 -18.15 16.10 -25.68
C ILE A 11 -17.32 15.40 -26.76
N SER A 12 -16.39 16.14 -27.36
CA SER A 12 -15.48 15.63 -28.38
C SER A 12 -14.21 16.49 -28.40
N ASN A 13 -13.10 15.90 -28.84
CA ASN A 13 -11.84 16.62 -29.03
C ASN A 13 -11.91 17.71 -30.11
N ASN A 14 -12.96 17.69 -30.95
CA ASN A 14 -13.23 18.70 -31.97
C ASN A 14 -14.33 19.69 -31.56
N ASN A 15 -14.96 19.50 -30.40
CA ASN A 15 -15.97 20.41 -29.88
C ASN A 15 -15.33 21.46 -28.96
N PRO A 16 -16.02 22.58 -28.66
CA PRO A 16 -15.60 23.49 -27.61
C PRO A 16 -15.32 22.75 -26.30
N PHE A 17 -14.34 23.25 -25.55
CA PHE A 17 -13.92 22.58 -24.31
C PHE A 17 -15.11 22.47 -23.33
N ALA A 18 -15.25 21.30 -22.70
CA ALA A 18 -16.18 21.09 -21.60
C ALA A 18 -15.43 21.09 -20.26
N LEU A 19 -15.99 21.75 -19.25
CA LEU A 19 -15.44 21.84 -17.90
C LEU A 19 -16.09 20.80 -16.99
N ILE A 20 -15.27 19.91 -16.43
CA ILE A 20 -15.65 19.06 -15.31
C ILE A 20 -15.05 19.68 -14.04
N ALA A 21 -15.87 20.24 -13.16
CA ALA A 21 -15.38 20.92 -11.96
C ALA A 21 -16.34 20.83 -10.77
N GLY A 22 -15.78 21.03 -9.58
CA GLY A 22 -16.49 21.02 -8.31
C GLY A 22 -15.56 20.65 -7.16
N PRO A 23 -16.07 20.58 -5.92
CA PRO A 23 -15.24 20.32 -4.75
C PRO A 23 -14.63 18.92 -4.79
N CYS A 24 -13.53 18.75 -4.06
CA CYS A 24 -12.86 17.45 -3.99
C CYS A 24 -13.77 16.37 -3.41
N GLN A 25 -14.55 16.71 -2.39
CA GLN A 25 -15.43 15.84 -1.63
C GLN A 25 -16.71 16.58 -1.26
N MET A 26 -17.82 15.86 -1.17
CA MET A 26 -19.08 16.41 -0.69
C MET A 26 -19.02 16.51 0.84
N GLU A 27 -18.95 17.74 1.35
CA GLU A 27 -18.82 18.04 2.78
C GLU A 27 -20.18 18.15 3.46
N SER A 28 -21.12 18.85 2.82
CA SER A 28 -22.51 18.98 3.23
C SER A 28 -23.38 19.25 2.00
N ARG A 29 -24.71 19.12 2.16
CA ARG A 29 -25.68 19.51 1.13
C ARG A 29 -25.50 20.98 0.76
N ASP A 30 -25.53 21.89 1.73
CA ASP A 30 -25.50 23.33 1.48
C ASP A 30 -24.20 23.76 0.78
N HIS A 31 -23.07 23.15 1.15
CA HIS A 31 -21.80 23.38 0.45
C HIS A 31 -21.86 22.89 -1.00
N ALA A 32 -22.46 21.73 -1.26
CA ALA A 32 -22.61 21.20 -2.62
C ALA A 32 -23.49 22.12 -3.49
N MET A 33 -24.62 22.58 -2.95
CA MET A 33 -25.55 23.49 -3.63
C MET A 33 -24.87 24.82 -3.97
N MET A 34 -24.25 25.46 -2.98
CA MET A 34 -23.51 26.72 -3.16
C MET A 34 -22.43 26.59 -4.24
N MET A 35 -21.62 25.53 -4.20
CA MET A 35 -20.56 25.33 -5.19
C MET A 35 -21.12 25.08 -6.59
N CYS A 36 -22.20 24.33 -6.72
CA CYS A 36 -22.84 24.04 -8.00
C CYS A 36 -23.43 25.30 -8.63
N GLU A 37 -24.17 26.09 -7.84
CA GLU A 37 -24.77 27.36 -8.27
C GLU A 37 -23.71 28.31 -8.82
N GLN A 38 -22.66 28.57 -8.05
CA GLN A 38 -21.60 29.51 -8.44
C GLN A 38 -20.84 29.06 -9.70
N LEU A 39 -20.57 27.75 -9.83
CA LEU A 39 -19.92 27.19 -11.02
C LEU A 39 -20.84 27.19 -12.25
N LYS A 40 -22.13 26.88 -12.09
CA LYS A 40 -23.13 26.97 -13.15
C LYS A 40 -23.25 28.40 -13.67
N GLU A 41 -23.39 29.37 -12.77
CA GLU A 41 -23.56 30.78 -13.12
C GLU A 41 -22.35 31.30 -13.90
N LEU A 42 -21.14 30.97 -13.44
CA LEU A 42 -19.89 31.33 -14.12
C LEU A 42 -19.78 30.68 -15.50
N THR A 43 -20.02 29.37 -15.60
CA THR A 43 -19.89 28.63 -16.86
C THR A 43 -20.94 29.03 -17.87
N THR A 44 -22.17 29.34 -17.43
CA THR A 44 -23.24 29.89 -18.28
C THR A 44 -22.86 31.25 -18.84
N ARG A 45 -22.35 32.16 -18.00
CA ARG A 45 -21.89 33.49 -18.44
C ARG A 45 -20.77 33.42 -19.48
N LEU A 46 -19.89 32.42 -19.36
CA LEU A 46 -18.77 32.19 -20.28
C LEU A 46 -19.11 31.27 -21.47
N ASN A 47 -20.35 30.79 -21.55
CA ASN A 47 -20.80 29.81 -22.56
C ASN A 47 -19.91 28.55 -22.63
N ILE A 48 -19.56 27.99 -21.45
CA ILE A 48 -18.73 26.78 -21.31
C ILE A 48 -19.63 25.61 -20.88
N PRO A 49 -19.67 24.51 -21.64
CA PRO A 49 -20.33 23.27 -21.21
C PRO A 49 -19.79 22.79 -19.86
N PHE A 50 -20.67 22.47 -18.92
CA PHE A 50 -20.29 22.19 -17.53
C PHE A 50 -20.87 20.88 -17.02
N ILE A 51 -20.02 20.11 -16.32
CA ILE A 51 -20.39 18.91 -15.55
C ILE A 51 -19.94 19.13 -14.12
N TYR A 52 -20.88 19.05 -13.17
CA TYR A 52 -20.57 19.17 -11.76
C TYR A 52 -19.91 17.89 -11.25
N LYS A 53 -18.78 18.01 -10.56
CA LYS A 53 -18.03 16.89 -9.99
C LYS A 53 -17.87 17.03 -8.48
N THR A 54 -18.20 15.98 -7.74
CA THR A 54 -17.75 15.81 -6.35
C THR A 54 -17.65 14.34 -5.97
N SER A 55 -16.90 14.01 -4.92
CA SER A 55 -16.74 12.63 -4.43
C SER A 55 -17.55 12.44 -3.14
N TYR A 56 -18.32 11.35 -3.05
CA TYR A 56 -19.09 11.02 -1.83
C TYR A 56 -18.28 10.26 -0.79
N ASP A 57 -17.23 9.54 -1.22
CA ASP A 57 -16.31 8.79 -0.36
C ASP A 57 -14.86 9.06 -0.77
N LYS A 58 -13.98 9.27 0.21
CA LYS A 58 -12.53 9.23 0.03
C LYS A 58 -11.98 7.91 0.55
N ALA A 59 -12.04 6.88 -0.28
CA ALA A 59 -11.62 5.52 0.08
C ALA A 59 -10.10 5.35 0.34
N ASN A 60 -9.26 6.32 -0.04
CA ASN A 60 -7.79 6.22 0.04
C ASN A 60 -7.18 7.00 1.22
N ARG A 61 -7.91 7.18 2.34
CA ARG A 61 -7.38 7.85 3.55
C ARG A 61 -6.56 6.86 4.38
N THR A 62 -5.39 7.29 4.85
CA THR A 62 -4.46 6.49 5.69
C THR A 62 -4.90 6.31 7.14
N SER A 63 -5.89 7.08 7.62
CA SER A 63 -6.46 6.94 8.96
C SER A 63 -7.92 6.49 8.89
N LEU A 64 -8.27 5.44 9.65
CA LEU A 64 -9.63 4.93 9.81
C LEU A 64 -10.58 5.92 10.51
N THR A 65 -10.04 6.93 11.22
CA THR A 65 -10.82 7.92 11.98
C THR A 65 -11.14 9.20 11.22
N ALA A 66 -10.61 9.38 10.00
CA ALA A 66 -10.88 10.58 9.21
C ALA A 66 -12.28 10.52 8.57
N THR A 67 -13.01 11.63 8.60
CA THR A 67 -14.32 11.77 7.94
C THR A 67 -14.20 11.48 6.44
N ARG A 68 -14.80 10.36 6.02
CA ARG A 68 -14.73 9.82 4.65
C ARG A 68 -15.70 10.46 3.67
N GLY A 69 -16.66 11.25 4.16
CA GLY A 69 -17.67 11.97 3.38
C GLY A 69 -19.02 11.91 4.09
N ILE A 70 -20.09 12.33 3.42
CA ILE A 70 -21.44 12.24 3.97
C ILE A 70 -22.07 10.84 3.84
N GLY A 71 -21.39 9.91 3.14
CA GLY A 71 -21.86 8.55 2.88
C GLY A 71 -22.63 8.43 1.56
N LEU A 72 -22.77 7.19 1.07
CA LEU A 72 -23.34 6.90 -0.26
C LEU A 72 -24.80 7.39 -0.37
N GLU A 73 -25.69 6.91 0.51
CA GLU A 73 -27.13 7.22 0.44
C GLU A 73 -27.43 8.72 0.50
N LYS A 74 -26.83 9.42 1.49
CA LYS A 74 -27.02 10.88 1.64
C LYS A 74 -26.46 11.67 0.45
N ALA A 75 -25.37 11.20 -0.16
CA ALA A 75 -24.83 11.86 -1.34
C ALA A 75 -25.73 11.67 -2.57
N MET A 76 -26.36 10.50 -2.73
CA MET A 76 -27.26 10.25 -3.85
C MET A 76 -28.45 11.23 -3.83
N SER A 77 -29.08 11.44 -2.67
CA SER A 77 -30.16 12.42 -2.55
C SER A 77 -29.72 13.85 -2.86
N VAL A 78 -28.47 14.21 -2.56
CA VAL A 78 -27.93 15.54 -2.90
C VAL A 78 -27.65 15.63 -4.40
N PHE A 79 -27.20 14.57 -5.06
CA PHE A 79 -27.03 14.56 -6.52
C PHE A 79 -28.36 14.69 -7.25
N ASP A 80 -29.41 14.01 -6.80
CA ASP A 80 -30.76 14.16 -7.35
C ASP A 80 -31.22 15.62 -7.25
N GLU A 81 -31.06 16.23 -6.08
CA GLU A 81 -31.43 17.62 -5.87
C GLU A 81 -30.61 18.62 -6.71
N LEU A 82 -29.31 18.38 -6.87
CA LEU A 82 -28.45 19.19 -7.74
C LEU A 82 -28.91 19.14 -9.20
N ARG A 83 -29.30 17.95 -9.68
CA ARG A 83 -29.81 17.75 -11.04
C ARG A 83 -31.15 18.43 -11.22
N ASP A 84 -32.07 18.27 -10.27
CA ASP A 84 -33.41 18.86 -10.33
C ASP A 84 -33.37 20.40 -10.27
N GLN A 85 -32.53 20.98 -9.41
CA GLN A 85 -32.50 22.43 -9.23
C GLN A 85 -31.69 23.18 -10.28
N PHE A 86 -30.56 22.62 -10.71
CA PHE A 86 -29.61 23.33 -11.58
C PHE A 86 -29.56 22.80 -13.01
N ASP A 87 -30.24 21.70 -13.33
CA ASP A 87 -30.20 21.05 -14.65
C ASP A 87 -28.75 20.90 -15.14
N VAL A 88 -27.89 20.31 -14.30
CA VAL A 88 -26.49 20.04 -14.60
C VAL A 88 -26.21 18.55 -14.61
N PRO A 89 -25.43 18.05 -15.59
CA PRO A 89 -24.90 16.72 -15.50
C PRO A 89 -23.98 16.57 -14.31
N CYS A 90 -24.13 15.48 -13.57
CA CYS A 90 -23.35 15.18 -12.39
C CYS A 90 -22.35 14.04 -12.64
N LEU A 91 -21.21 14.11 -11.96
CA LEU A 91 -20.13 13.12 -12.03
C LEU A 91 -19.59 12.81 -10.64
N THR A 92 -19.47 11.52 -10.32
CA THR A 92 -18.81 11.07 -9.09
C THR A 92 -18.00 9.79 -9.31
N ASP A 93 -17.08 9.49 -8.40
CA ASP A 93 -16.23 8.31 -8.46
C ASP A 93 -16.78 7.10 -7.72
N ILE A 94 -16.60 5.93 -8.33
CA ILE A 94 -17.00 4.62 -7.82
C ILE A 94 -15.77 3.79 -7.45
N HIS A 95 -15.88 2.98 -6.40
CA HIS A 95 -14.76 2.22 -5.85
C HIS A 95 -14.99 0.71 -5.90
N THR A 96 -16.24 0.25 -6.02
CA THR A 96 -16.60 -1.16 -6.13
C THR A 96 -17.67 -1.38 -7.21
N ALA A 97 -17.81 -2.60 -7.71
CA ALA A 97 -18.74 -2.93 -8.80
C ALA A 97 -20.21 -2.74 -8.37
N GLU A 98 -20.53 -3.00 -7.11
CA GLU A 98 -21.87 -2.87 -6.55
C GLU A 98 -22.34 -1.41 -6.52
N GLN A 99 -21.40 -0.48 -6.34
CA GLN A 99 -21.69 0.95 -6.36
C GLN A 99 -22.13 1.44 -7.74
N CYS A 100 -21.69 0.78 -8.83
CA CYS A 100 -22.03 1.19 -10.19
C CYS A 100 -23.54 1.30 -10.39
N ALA A 101 -24.28 0.24 -10.05
CA ALA A 101 -25.73 0.16 -10.27
C ALA A 101 -26.51 1.15 -9.41
N ILE A 102 -26.02 1.46 -8.19
CA ILE A 102 -26.64 2.44 -7.30
C ILE A 102 -26.40 3.84 -7.84
N VAL A 103 -25.13 4.20 -8.02
CA VAL A 103 -24.70 5.56 -8.35
C VAL A 103 -25.19 5.99 -9.74
N ALA A 104 -25.25 5.07 -10.71
CA ALA A 104 -25.69 5.38 -12.08
C ALA A 104 -27.13 5.91 -12.17
N ASN A 105 -27.99 5.65 -11.18
CA ASN A 105 -29.35 6.19 -11.17
C ASN A 105 -29.38 7.68 -10.80
N HIS A 106 -28.35 8.16 -10.12
CA HIS A 106 -28.31 9.50 -9.51
C HIS A 106 -27.34 10.45 -10.24
N VAL A 107 -26.43 9.94 -11.07
CA VAL A 107 -25.46 10.74 -11.81
C VAL A 107 -25.38 10.33 -13.28
N ASP A 108 -24.92 11.24 -14.13
CA ASP A 108 -24.83 11.03 -15.58
C ASP A 108 -23.49 10.41 -16.00
N VAL A 109 -22.45 10.62 -15.19
CA VAL A 109 -21.10 10.13 -15.47
C VAL A 109 -20.52 9.40 -14.26
N LEU A 110 -20.14 8.14 -14.45
CA LEU A 110 -19.38 7.34 -13.49
C LEU A 110 -17.89 7.53 -13.71
N GLN A 111 -17.14 7.87 -12.67
CA GLN A 111 -15.69 8.03 -12.76
C GLN A 111 -14.95 6.85 -12.14
N ILE A 112 -14.06 6.24 -12.93
CA ILE A 112 -13.15 5.19 -12.46
C ILE A 112 -11.87 5.84 -11.90
N PRO A 113 -11.53 5.63 -10.62
CA PRO A 113 -10.30 6.14 -10.03
C PRO A 113 -9.05 5.60 -10.74
N ALA A 114 -7.97 6.39 -10.71
CA ALA A 114 -6.72 6.05 -11.39
C ALA A 114 -6.10 4.72 -10.91
N PHE A 115 -6.27 4.36 -9.63
CA PHE A 115 -5.78 3.09 -9.09
C PHE A 115 -6.61 1.89 -9.56
N LEU A 116 -7.87 2.11 -9.93
CA LEU A 116 -8.82 1.05 -10.32
C LEU A 116 -9.02 0.96 -11.84
N CYS A 117 -8.30 1.78 -12.63
CA CYS A 117 -8.44 1.83 -14.09
C CYS A 117 -8.05 0.53 -14.85
N ARG A 118 -7.53 -0.49 -14.14
CA ARG A 118 -7.25 -1.83 -14.68
C ARG A 118 -8.12 -2.93 -14.07
N GLN A 119 -9.02 -2.60 -13.15
CA GLN A 119 -9.92 -3.57 -12.53
C GLN A 119 -11.03 -3.92 -13.52
N THR A 120 -10.90 -5.09 -14.14
CA THR A 120 -11.79 -5.53 -15.23
C THR A 120 -13.24 -5.60 -14.75
N ASP A 121 -13.48 -6.19 -13.57
CA ASP A 121 -14.83 -6.36 -13.03
C ASP A 121 -15.53 -5.01 -12.78
N LEU A 122 -14.79 -4.02 -12.27
CA LEU A 122 -15.32 -2.66 -12.06
C LEU A 122 -15.65 -1.98 -13.39
N LEU A 123 -14.78 -2.10 -14.39
CA LEU A 123 -14.99 -1.52 -15.72
C LEU A 123 -16.20 -2.15 -16.42
N VAL A 124 -16.34 -3.47 -16.34
CA VAL A 124 -17.48 -4.21 -16.89
C VAL A 124 -18.76 -3.80 -16.17
N ALA A 125 -18.76 -3.76 -14.83
CA ALA A 125 -19.93 -3.33 -14.07
C ALA A 125 -20.34 -1.89 -14.38
N ALA A 126 -19.37 -0.97 -14.52
CA ALA A 126 -19.64 0.40 -14.93
C ALA A 126 -20.18 0.50 -16.36
N ALA A 127 -19.69 -0.34 -17.30
CA ALA A 127 -20.19 -0.38 -18.67
C ALA A 127 -21.63 -0.93 -18.76
N GLN A 128 -21.96 -1.90 -17.91
CA GLN A 128 -23.31 -2.49 -17.86
C GLN A 128 -24.39 -1.52 -17.39
N THR A 129 -24.04 -0.43 -16.71
CA THR A 129 -25.04 0.58 -16.30
C THR A 129 -25.54 1.44 -17.45
N GLY A 130 -24.81 1.49 -18.57
CA GLY A 130 -25.10 2.38 -19.70
C GLY A 130 -24.80 3.86 -19.43
N ALA A 131 -24.35 4.23 -18.24
CA ALA A 131 -23.90 5.59 -17.94
C ALA A 131 -22.61 5.93 -18.69
N VAL A 132 -22.32 7.22 -18.86
CA VAL A 132 -21.04 7.65 -19.42
C VAL A 132 -19.92 7.36 -18.42
N ILE A 133 -18.78 6.88 -18.90
CA ILE A 133 -17.66 6.49 -18.04
C ILE A 133 -16.48 7.44 -18.26
N ASN A 134 -16.04 8.09 -17.18
CA ASN A 134 -14.82 8.87 -17.13
C ASN A 134 -13.69 8.06 -16.48
N VAL A 135 -12.76 7.53 -17.27
CA VAL A 135 -11.64 6.73 -16.74
C VAL A 135 -10.44 7.62 -16.45
N LYS A 136 -10.04 7.74 -15.18
CA LYS A 136 -8.77 8.40 -14.84
C LYS A 136 -7.60 7.49 -15.22
N LYS A 137 -6.71 7.98 -16.08
CA LYS A 137 -5.48 7.25 -16.41
C LYS A 137 -4.64 7.02 -15.17
N GLY A 138 -4.30 5.76 -14.90
CA GLY A 138 -3.32 5.36 -13.89
C GLY A 138 -2.01 6.13 -14.06
N GLN A 139 -1.43 6.59 -12.95
CA GLN A 139 -0.10 7.22 -12.97
C GLN A 139 1.01 6.24 -13.40
N PHE A 140 0.75 4.94 -13.24
CA PHE A 140 1.58 3.82 -13.70
C PHE A 140 1.29 3.39 -15.15
N LEU A 141 0.37 4.05 -15.86
CA LEU A 141 0.02 3.74 -17.25
C LEU A 141 0.69 4.70 -18.23
N ALA A 142 1.27 4.14 -19.30
CA ALA A 142 1.63 4.95 -20.46
C ALA A 142 0.36 5.38 -21.23
N PRO A 143 0.38 6.48 -22.00
CA PRO A 143 -0.79 6.96 -22.73
C PRO A 143 -1.41 5.92 -23.68
N TRP A 144 -0.60 5.12 -24.38
CA TRP A 144 -1.09 4.09 -25.30
C TRP A 144 -1.77 2.90 -24.60
N ASP A 145 -1.46 2.65 -23.33
CA ASP A 145 -2.11 1.59 -22.55
C ASP A 145 -3.59 1.89 -22.25
N MET A 146 -4.02 3.15 -22.39
CA MET A 146 -5.43 3.51 -22.25
C MET A 146 -6.28 2.93 -23.37
N LYS A 147 -5.70 2.64 -24.55
CA LYS A 147 -6.39 1.91 -25.62
C LYS A 147 -6.86 0.54 -25.13
N ASN A 148 -6.01 -0.15 -24.37
CA ASN A 148 -6.34 -1.44 -23.77
C ASN A 148 -7.36 -1.33 -22.63
N VAL A 149 -7.59 -0.16 -22.04
CA VAL A 149 -8.68 0.03 -21.06
C VAL A 149 -10.02 0.22 -21.76
N VAL A 150 -10.02 0.64 -23.03
CA VAL A 150 -11.21 0.97 -23.81
C VAL A 150 -11.62 -0.14 -24.81
N GLU A 151 -10.70 -0.99 -25.29
CA GLU A 151 -10.93 -1.87 -26.47
C GLU A 151 -10.68 -3.39 -26.24
N LYS A 152 -10.49 -3.87 -25.01
CA LYS A 152 -9.63 -5.05 -24.71
C LYS A 152 -10.07 -6.45 -25.23
N GLU A 153 -9.13 -7.13 -25.90
CA GLU A 153 -8.78 -8.56 -25.73
C GLU A 153 -7.22 -8.67 -25.70
N HIS A 154 -6.65 -9.07 -24.54
CA HIS A 154 -5.20 -9.30 -24.26
C HIS A 154 -4.23 -8.08 -24.27
N GLY A 155 -3.93 -7.52 -23.09
CA GLY A 155 -3.22 -6.25 -22.93
C GLY A 155 -1.68 -6.29 -22.99
N THR A 156 -1.09 -5.31 -23.68
CA THR A 156 0.32 -5.18 -24.09
C THR A 156 1.08 -4.05 -23.37
N ALA A 157 1.36 -4.20 -22.07
CA ALA A 157 2.20 -3.27 -21.30
C ALA A 157 3.45 -3.94 -20.72
N HIS A 158 4.21 -4.65 -21.55
CA HIS A 158 5.38 -5.43 -21.14
C HIS A 158 6.65 -4.61 -20.81
N ASN A 159 6.73 -3.31 -21.12
CA ASN A 159 8.02 -2.57 -21.00
C ASN A 159 8.28 -1.89 -19.64
N ILE A 160 7.25 -1.68 -18.81
CA ILE A 160 7.43 -1.06 -17.47
C ILE A 160 7.01 -2.01 -16.35
N TYR A 161 6.17 -2.99 -16.67
CA TYR A 161 5.80 -4.06 -15.77
C TYR A 161 6.95 -5.05 -15.63
N SER A 162 7.38 -5.28 -14.40
CA SER A 162 8.18 -6.44 -14.03
C SER A 162 7.32 -7.25 -13.06
N GLU A 163 7.09 -8.52 -13.37
CA GLU A 163 6.28 -9.43 -12.55
C GLU A 163 6.75 -9.48 -11.09
N ASP A 164 8.04 -9.21 -10.85
CA ASP A 164 8.69 -9.28 -9.54
C ASP A 164 8.79 -7.93 -8.81
N PHE A 165 8.31 -6.81 -9.37
CA PHE A 165 8.53 -5.47 -8.80
C PHE A 165 7.35 -4.50 -9.00
N SER A 166 6.76 -4.02 -7.90
CA SER A 166 5.67 -3.03 -7.90
C SER A 166 6.13 -1.66 -7.35
N MET A 167 5.72 -0.57 -7.98
CA MET A 167 6.06 0.80 -7.56
C MET A 167 4.92 1.79 -7.83
N ALA A 168 4.84 2.88 -7.05
CA ALA A 168 3.85 3.94 -7.23
C ALA A 168 4.46 5.34 -7.04
N GLY A 169 3.98 6.34 -7.77
CA GLY A 169 4.48 7.70 -7.65
C GLY A 169 3.74 8.75 -8.49
N LYS A 170 4.11 10.01 -8.30
CA LYS A 170 3.59 11.19 -8.99
C LYS A 170 4.67 11.85 -9.83
N THR A 171 4.31 12.17 -11.07
CA THR A 171 5.12 12.98 -11.97
C THR A 171 4.89 14.47 -11.71
N GLY A 172 5.97 15.25 -11.70
CA GLY A 172 5.96 16.70 -11.80
C GLY A 172 6.70 17.14 -13.06
N THR A 173 6.22 18.19 -13.73
CA THR A 173 6.94 18.82 -14.83
C THR A 173 6.61 20.30 -14.80
N VAL A 174 7.63 21.14 -14.73
CA VAL A 174 7.47 22.59 -14.63
C VAL A 174 8.32 23.29 -15.68
N ARG A 175 7.78 24.36 -16.25
CA ARG A 175 8.51 25.30 -17.11
C ARG A 175 9.28 26.26 -16.23
N THR A 176 10.56 26.43 -16.51
CA THR A 176 11.42 27.38 -15.79
C THR A 176 11.97 28.41 -16.73
N GLU A 177 12.36 29.57 -16.19
CA GLU A 177 13.09 30.59 -16.96
C GLU A 177 12.30 31.09 -18.19
N TYR A 178 10.96 31.05 -18.13
CA TYR A 178 10.07 31.46 -19.23
C TYR A 178 10.01 32.98 -19.45
N TRP A 179 10.68 33.74 -18.58
CA TRP A 179 10.85 35.20 -18.67
C TRP A 179 12.07 35.62 -19.49
N PHE A 180 12.84 34.68 -20.07
CA PHE A 180 13.92 35.01 -21.00
C PHE A 180 13.41 35.06 -22.45
N ASP A 181 13.88 36.03 -23.21
CA ASP A 181 13.48 36.26 -24.61
C ASP A 181 13.80 35.06 -25.52
N ASP A 182 14.81 34.26 -25.16
CA ASP A 182 15.22 33.07 -25.91
C ASP A 182 14.41 31.81 -25.56
N TRP A 183 13.45 31.86 -24.65
CA TRP A 183 12.78 30.66 -24.13
C TRP A 183 12.04 29.87 -25.22
N ALA A 184 11.53 30.55 -26.24
CA ALA A 184 10.83 29.91 -27.36
C ALA A 184 11.74 28.97 -28.16
N SER A 185 13.01 29.37 -28.35
CA SER A 185 14.04 28.58 -29.05
C SER A 185 14.86 27.71 -28.09
N ASN A 186 14.87 28.03 -26.80
CA ASN A 186 15.63 27.35 -25.75
C ASN A 186 14.70 27.00 -24.57
N LYS A 187 13.83 26.01 -24.76
CA LYS A 187 12.82 25.64 -23.76
C LYS A 187 13.49 24.92 -22.59
N ARG A 188 13.20 25.41 -21.37
CA ARG A 188 13.82 24.90 -20.14
C ARG A 188 12.76 24.34 -19.21
N TYR A 189 13.00 23.13 -18.74
CA TYR A 189 12.09 22.37 -17.91
C TYR A 189 12.81 21.81 -16.68
N ILE A 190 12.04 21.54 -15.63
CA ILE A 190 12.43 20.62 -14.57
C ILE A 190 11.43 19.47 -14.60
N SER A 191 11.94 18.25 -14.72
CA SER A 191 11.18 17.01 -14.68
C SER A 191 11.39 16.34 -13.33
N SER A 192 10.32 15.93 -12.66
CA SER A 192 10.41 15.23 -11.38
C SER A 192 9.49 14.04 -11.28
N PHE A 193 9.89 13.07 -10.46
CA PHE A 193 9.09 11.91 -10.10
C PHE A 193 9.30 11.62 -8.62
N THR A 194 8.23 11.68 -7.83
CA THR A 194 8.26 11.30 -6.40
C THR A 194 7.46 10.02 -6.23
N GLY A 195 8.03 9.01 -5.59
CA GLY A 195 7.37 7.72 -5.45
C GLY A 195 7.89 6.87 -4.32
N TYR A 196 7.24 5.74 -4.12
CA TYR A 196 7.60 4.72 -3.14
C TYR A 196 7.51 3.32 -3.76
N PHE A 197 8.27 2.39 -3.17
CA PHE A 197 8.33 0.99 -3.57
C PHE A 197 8.74 0.08 -2.40
N PRO A 198 8.29 -1.19 -2.36
CA PRO A 198 7.22 -1.77 -3.17
C PRO A 198 5.86 -1.08 -3.00
N ALA A 199 4.95 -1.20 -3.96
CA ALA A 199 3.64 -0.53 -3.87
C ALA A 199 2.74 -1.12 -2.78
N GLU A 200 2.75 -2.45 -2.61
CA GLU A 200 1.88 -3.17 -1.66
C GLU A 200 2.35 -3.05 -0.20
N ASN A 201 3.67 -2.94 0.01
CA ASN A 201 4.28 -2.75 1.33
C ASN A 201 5.48 -1.80 1.22
N PRO A 202 5.26 -0.48 1.23
CA PRO A 202 6.30 0.51 0.97
C PRO A 202 7.44 0.43 1.99
N LYS A 203 8.66 0.22 1.48
CA LYS A 203 9.88 0.22 2.30
C LYS A 203 10.80 1.39 1.99
N TYR A 204 10.74 1.86 0.75
CA TYR A 204 11.61 2.90 0.22
C TYR A 204 10.76 3.97 -0.44
N SER A 205 11.19 5.22 -0.30
CA SER A 205 10.66 6.36 -1.03
C SER A 205 11.82 7.13 -1.65
N CYS A 206 11.63 7.65 -2.87
CA CYS A 206 12.64 8.41 -3.56
C CYS A 206 11.97 9.52 -4.39
N ILE A 207 12.66 10.65 -4.50
CA ILE A 207 12.35 11.70 -5.45
C ILE A 207 13.50 11.81 -6.45
N VAL A 208 13.16 11.79 -7.74
CA VAL A 208 14.07 12.05 -8.84
C VAL A 208 13.73 13.42 -9.39
N VAL A 209 14.71 14.30 -9.52
CA VAL A 209 14.57 15.64 -10.11
C VAL A 209 15.66 15.81 -11.16
N ILE A 210 15.27 16.15 -12.38
CA ILE A 210 16.16 16.34 -13.52
C ILE A 210 15.98 17.77 -14.02
N HIS A 211 17.06 18.53 -13.94
CA HIS A 211 17.12 19.92 -14.38
C HIS A 211 17.50 19.99 -15.85
N LYS A 212 16.78 20.81 -16.61
CA LYS A 212 17.03 21.11 -18.04
C LYS A 212 17.24 19.82 -18.86
N PRO A 213 16.26 18.88 -18.86
CA PRO A 213 16.37 17.66 -19.67
C PRO A 213 16.38 18.00 -21.16
N ASP A 214 17.02 17.16 -21.97
CA ASP A 214 17.06 17.36 -23.41
C ASP A 214 15.66 17.18 -24.02
N THR A 215 15.06 18.31 -24.40
CA THR A 215 13.72 18.39 -24.98
C THR A 215 13.53 17.55 -26.26
N LYS A 216 14.61 17.16 -26.97
CA LYS A 216 14.54 16.28 -28.13
C LYS A 216 14.21 14.84 -27.74
N THR A 217 14.67 14.40 -26.57
CA THR A 217 14.47 13.02 -26.07
C THR A 217 13.25 12.89 -25.15
N GLY A 218 12.85 14.00 -24.52
CA GLY A 218 11.67 14.08 -23.67
C GLY A 218 11.90 15.04 -22.51
N PHE A 219 10.82 15.60 -21.96
CA PHE A 219 10.91 16.54 -20.84
C PHE A 219 9.84 16.32 -19.77
N TYR A 220 8.89 15.41 -19.99
CA TYR A 220 7.88 15.10 -18.98
C TYR A 220 8.43 14.19 -17.88
N GLY A 221 7.78 14.23 -16.73
CA GLY A 221 8.07 13.35 -15.58
C GLY A 221 8.05 11.88 -15.96
N ALA A 222 7.11 11.47 -16.82
CA ALA A 222 6.96 10.10 -17.26
C ALA A 222 8.09 9.62 -18.20
N ASP A 223 8.67 10.53 -18.97
CA ASP A 223 9.65 10.19 -20.02
C ASP A 223 11.09 10.26 -19.51
N VAL A 224 11.35 11.12 -18.53
CA VAL A 224 12.73 11.43 -18.08
C VAL A 224 12.99 10.95 -16.66
N SER A 225 12.21 11.42 -15.67
CA SER A 225 12.48 11.12 -14.26
C SER A 225 11.87 9.79 -13.80
N GLY A 226 10.78 9.35 -14.43
CA GLY A 226 10.13 8.06 -14.17
C GLY A 226 11.02 6.84 -14.47
N PRO A 227 11.69 6.76 -15.64
CA PRO A 227 12.62 5.67 -15.94
C PRO A 227 13.80 5.63 -14.97
N VAL A 228 14.37 6.79 -14.62
CA VAL A 228 15.45 6.87 -13.64
C VAL A 228 14.99 6.38 -12.26
N PHE A 229 13.77 6.75 -11.83
CA PHE A 229 13.19 6.21 -10.60
C PHE A 229 13.04 4.69 -10.67
N LYS A 230 12.54 4.14 -11.79
CA LYS A 230 12.40 2.69 -11.99
C LYS A 230 13.74 1.96 -11.82
N ASP A 231 14.79 2.45 -12.47
CA ASP A 231 16.12 1.82 -12.42
C ASP A 231 16.70 1.85 -11.00
N ILE A 232 16.58 2.98 -10.30
CA ILE A 232 16.98 3.10 -8.89
C ILE A 232 16.20 2.11 -8.04
N ALA A 233 14.88 2.06 -8.23
CA ALA A 233 14.00 1.27 -7.42
C ALA A 233 14.22 -0.23 -7.62
N GLN A 234 14.38 -0.66 -8.87
CA GLN A 234 14.73 -2.03 -9.23
C GLN A 234 16.11 -2.42 -8.68
N LYS A 235 17.13 -1.54 -8.80
CA LYS A 235 18.46 -1.81 -8.24
C LYS A 235 18.42 -1.99 -6.73
N ILE A 236 17.73 -1.11 -6.00
CA ILE A 236 17.60 -1.20 -4.54
C ILE A 236 16.81 -2.44 -4.14
N TYR A 237 15.70 -2.72 -4.84
CA TYR A 237 14.83 -3.84 -4.51
C TYR A 237 15.51 -5.20 -4.74
N THR A 238 16.16 -5.36 -5.90
CA THR A 238 16.90 -6.59 -6.23
C THR A 238 18.14 -6.78 -5.35
N SER A 239 18.86 -5.70 -5.02
CA SER A 239 20.05 -5.79 -4.15
C SER A 239 19.69 -6.22 -2.72
N ASN A 240 18.50 -5.86 -2.23
CA ASN A 240 18.04 -6.25 -0.89
C ASN A 240 17.45 -7.66 -0.80
N HIS A 241 17.07 -8.28 -1.92
CA HIS A 241 16.66 -9.69 -1.98
C HIS A 241 17.84 -10.67 -1.98
N ILE A 242 19.08 -10.18 -2.13
CA ILE A 242 20.30 -10.95 -1.84
C ILE A 242 20.71 -10.78 -0.37
N ILE A 243 19.76 -10.69 0.56
CA ILE A 243 19.98 -11.38 1.83
C ILE A 243 19.57 -12.80 1.54
N ASN A 244 20.49 -13.58 0.98
CA ASN A 244 20.44 -15.02 1.09
C ASN A 244 20.30 -15.30 2.60
N LYS A 245 19.07 -15.43 3.07
CA LYS A 245 18.78 -16.26 4.23
C LYS A 245 19.15 -17.64 3.74
N ILE A 246 20.45 -17.93 3.79
CA ILE A 246 20.92 -19.30 3.95
C ILE A 246 20.03 -19.77 5.10
N LYS A 247 19.06 -20.63 4.79
CA LYS A 247 18.42 -21.43 5.82
C LYS A 247 19.61 -22.13 6.44
N LYS A 248 20.13 -21.57 7.53
CA LYS A 248 21.05 -22.26 8.41
C LYS A 248 20.16 -23.39 8.92
N LYS A 249 20.12 -24.48 8.16
CA LYS A 249 19.69 -25.77 8.64
C LYS A 249 20.75 -26.09 9.67
N ILE A 250 20.59 -25.51 10.85
CA ILE A 250 21.28 -25.99 12.03
C ILE A 250 20.80 -27.43 12.10
N PRO A 251 21.70 -28.43 11.91
CA PRO A 251 21.28 -29.80 12.04
C PRO A 251 20.61 -29.95 13.41
N GLU A 252 19.36 -30.42 13.42
CA GLU A 252 18.69 -30.78 14.66
C GLU A 252 19.45 -31.97 15.23
N PHE A 253 20.39 -31.70 16.12
CA PHE A 253 21.08 -32.73 16.87
C PHE A 253 20.07 -33.33 17.84
N ARG A 254 19.42 -34.43 17.43
CA ARG A 254 18.47 -35.18 18.27
C ARG A 254 19.00 -35.41 19.68
N THR A 255 20.31 -35.64 19.82
CA THR A 255 20.98 -35.79 21.12
C THR A 255 20.88 -34.54 21.99
N VAL A 256 21.11 -33.35 21.43
CA VAL A 256 21.03 -32.07 22.18
C VAL A 256 19.58 -31.78 22.57
N GLN A 257 18.64 -32.03 21.67
CA GLN A 257 17.22 -31.79 21.91
C GLN A 257 16.64 -32.75 22.96
N ASN A 258 17.06 -34.02 22.94
CA ASN A 258 16.71 -35.00 23.96
C ASN A 258 17.30 -34.64 25.33
N SER A 259 18.55 -34.20 25.39
CA SER A 259 19.17 -33.73 26.65
C SER A 259 18.43 -32.52 27.22
N PHE A 260 18.10 -31.54 26.37
CA PHE A 260 17.35 -30.35 26.78
C PHE A 260 15.95 -30.70 27.31
N ASN A 261 15.18 -31.52 26.57
CA ASN A 261 13.84 -31.93 27.00
C ASN A 261 13.87 -32.74 28.30
N SER A 262 14.87 -33.60 28.48
CA SER A 262 15.06 -34.37 29.71
C SER A 262 15.33 -33.46 30.90
N TYR A 263 16.23 -32.49 30.75
CA TYR A 263 16.49 -31.48 31.78
C TYR A 263 15.25 -30.63 32.09
N TYR A 264 14.56 -30.11 31.07
CA TYR A 264 13.40 -29.24 31.24
C TYR A 264 12.25 -29.96 31.98
N THR A 265 12.05 -31.26 31.69
CA THR A 265 11.06 -32.09 32.40
C THR A 265 11.41 -32.29 33.87
N ILE A 266 12.70 -32.43 34.19
CA ILE A 266 13.17 -32.63 35.56
C ILE A 266 13.11 -31.31 36.34
N SER A 267 13.53 -30.20 35.74
CA SER A 267 13.54 -28.88 36.38
C SER A 267 12.16 -28.35 36.75
N ASN A 268 11.11 -28.77 36.04
CA ASN A 268 9.73 -28.33 36.30
C ASN A 268 8.96 -29.24 37.28
N LYS A 269 9.59 -30.30 37.83
CA LYS A 269 8.98 -31.12 38.87
C LYS A 269 9.20 -30.49 40.24
N GLU A 270 8.16 -30.48 41.07
CA GLU A 270 8.32 -30.16 42.49
C GLU A 270 8.95 -31.36 43.22
N PHE A 271 10.08 -31.12 43.89
CA PHE A 271 10.82 -32.15 44.61
C PHE A 271 10.56 -32.05 46.12
N ASN A 272 10.00 -33.11 46.71
CA ASN A 272 9.88 -33.27 48.16
C ASN A 272 11.05 -34.06 48.78
N SER A 273 11.92 -34.62 47.93
CA SER A 273 13.09 -35.41 48.29
C SER A 273 14.24 -35.13 47.32
N ILE A 274 15.47 -35.40 47.73
CA ILE A 274 16.66 -35.11 46.93
C ILE A 274 16.67 -35.95 45.64
N PRO A 275 16.76 -35.33 44.45
CA PRO A 275 16.82 -36.06 43.19
C PRO A 275 18.18 -36.73 42.98
N SER A 276 18.20 -37.81 42.22
CA SER A 276 19.46 -38.39 41.72
C SER A 276 19.97 -37.53 40.57
N VAL A 277 21.16 -36.94 40.75
CA VAL A 277 21.87 -36.21 39.70
C VAL A 277 23.05 -36.99 39.12
N LYS A 278 23.27 -38.23 39.59
CA LYS A 278 24.30 -39.12 39.04
C LYS A 278 24.06 -39.38 37.55
N GLY A 279 25.07 -39.14 36.73
CA GLY A 279 25.03 -39.22 35.27
C GLY A 279 24.63 -37.93 34.55
N MET A 280 24.12 -36.93 35.28
CA MET A 280 23.83 -35.60 34.72
C MET A 280 25.11 -34.82 34.48
N VAL A 281 25.10 -33.90 33.51
CA VAL A 281 26.19 -32.94 33.32
C VAL A 281 26.15 -31.94 34.48
N ALA A 282 27.30 -31.58 35.04
CA ALA A 282 27.39 -30.65 36.17
C ALA A 282 26.66 -29.33 35.91
N MET A 283 26.72 -28.84 34.67
CA MET A 283 26.05 -27.60 34.23
C MET A 283 24.52 -27.66 34.37
N ASP A 284 23.93 -28.86 34.33
CA ASP A 284 22.50 -29.10 34.53
C ASP A 284 22.20 -29.48 35.99
N ALA A 285 23.08 -30.27 36.62
CA ALA A 285 22.89 -30.74 37.98
C ALA A 285 22.96 -29.60 39.02
N ILE A 286 23.85 -28.63 38.84
CA ILE A 286 24.05 -27.52 39.79
C ILE A 286 22.79 -26.64 39.85
N PRO A 287 22.27 -26.07 38.74
CA PRO A 287 21.08 -25.22 38.79
C PRO A 287 19.83 -25.97 39.28
N LEU A 288 19.69 -27.26 38.94
CA LEU A 288 18.58 -28.07 39.43
C LEU A 288 18.57 -28.15 40.97
N LEU A 289 19.72 -28.44 41.58
CA LEU A 289 19.85 -28.58 43.03
C LEU A 289 19.77 -27.22 43.74
N GLU A 290 20.28 -26.16 43.13
CA GLU A 290 20.15 -24.80 43.66
C GLU A 290 18.69 -24.29 43.62
N ASN A 291 17.96 -24.57 42.54
CA ASN A 291 16.55 -24.20 42.40
C ASN A 291 15.63 -24.89 43.44
N ILE A 292 15.95 -26.13 43.84
CA ILE A 292 15.23 -26.81 44.93
C ILE A 292 15.70 -26.34 46.33
N GLY A 293 16.69 -25.43 46.39
CA GLY A 293 17.11 -24.73 47.60
C GLY A 293 18.33 -25.33 48.30
N LEU A 294 19.16 -26.13 47.64
CA LEU A 294 20.43 -26.64 48.20
C LEU A 294 21.61 -25.73 47.84
N LYS A 295 22.69 -25.79 48.63
CA LYS A 295 23.98 -25.20 48.27
C LYS A 295 24.87 -26.27 47.63
N VAL A 296 25.34 -26.05 46.41
CA VAL A 296 26.11 -27.07 45.69
C VAL A 296 27.61 -26.75 45.78
N LYS A 297 28.40 -27.73 46.22
CA LYS A 297 29.86 -27.74 46.05
C LYS A 297 30.23 -28.76 45.01
N PHE A 298 30.92 -28.35 43.95
CA PHE A 298 31.23 -29.21 42.83
C PHE A 298 32.74 -29.33 42.62
N ASN A 299 33.24 -30.56 42.55
CA ASN A 299 34.65 -30.87 42.31
C ASN A 299 34.81 -31.74 41.05
N GLY A 300 35.57 -31.27 40.06
CA GLY A 300 35.91 -31.98 38.80
C GLY A 300 35.34 -31.28 37.56
N SER A 301 35.22 -32.00 36.43
CA SER A 301 34.65 -31.47 35.20
C SER A 301 33.86 -32.50 34.39
N GLY A 302 32.58 -32.21 34.11
CA GLY A 302 31.76 -33.06 33.23
C GLY A 302 30.59 -33.71 33.95
N LYS A 303 30.43 -35.04 33.83
CA LYS A 303 29.26 -35.75 34.38
C LYS A 303 29.46 -36.09 35.85
N VAL A 304 28.41 -35.92 36.65
CA VAL A 304 28.38 -36.27 38.07
C VAL A 304 28.47 -37.79 38.23
N ILE A 305 29.45 -38.27 38.99
CA ILE A 305 29.60 -39.69 39.33
C ILE A 305 29.03 -39.95 40.72
N GLU A 306 29.20 -39.00 41.64
CA GLU A 306 28.83 -39.15 43.05
C GLU A 306 28.19 -37.87 43.57
N GLN A 307 27.23 -38.04 44.47
CA GLN A 307 26.60 -36.98 45.25
C GLN A 307 26.66 -37.37 46.73
N SER A 308 26.93 -36.40 47.61
CA SER A 308 27.15 -36.67 49.04
C SER A 308 25.89 -37.00 49.83
N ILE A 309 24.71 -36.67 49.30
CA ILE A 309 23.41 -36.98 49.92
C ILE A 309 22.66 -37.91 48.99
N ASN A 310 22.13 -39.02 49.51
CA ASN A 310 21.52 -40.03 48.66
C ASN A 310 20.20 -39.54 48.07
N ALA A 311 19.88 -40.05 46.88
CA ALA A 311 18.59 -39.79 46.26
C ALA A 311 17.45 -40.35 47.12
N GLY A 312 16.34 -39.61 47.24
CA GLY A 312 15.18 -39.98 48.05
C GLY A 312 15.25 -39.53 49.52
N GLU A 313 16.39 -39.00 49.98
CA GLU A 313 16.47 -38.38 51.31
C GLU A 313 15.63 -37.09 51.37
N LYS A 314 15.18 -36.74 52.59
CA LYS A 314 14.33 -35.56 52.81
C LYS A 314 15.08 -34.28 52.43
N LEU A 315 14.44 -33.44 51.61
CA LEU A 315 15.01 -32.17 51.19
C LEU A 315 15.03 -31.15 52.33
N ILE A 316 16.22 -30.69 52.72
CA ILE A 316 16.41 -29.62 53.71
C ILE A 316 16.99 -28.39 53.01
N LYS A 317 16.19 -27.33 52.87
CA LYS A 317 16.63 -26.07 52.22
C LYS A 317 17.83 -25.48 52.96
N GLY A 318 18.86 -25.07 52.23
CA GLY A 318 20.12 -24.52 52.73
C GLY A 318 21.20 -25.56 53.04
N ALA A 319 20.88 -26.86 53.01
CA ALA A 319 21.87 -27.93 53.18
C ALA A 319 22.90 -27.92 52.03
N THR A 320 24.14 -28.28 52.33
CA THR A 320 25.21 -28.35 51.33
C THR A 320 25.34 -29.75 50.77
N ILE A 321 25.22 -29.90 49.45
CA ILE A 321 25.46 -31.14 48.72
C ILE A 321 26.78 -31.05 47.96
N ILE A 322 27.63 -32.06 48.11
CA ILE A 322 28.93 -32.15 47.42
C ILE A 322 28.78 -33.12 46.25
N LEU A 323 29.11 -32.64 45.06
CA LEU A 323 29.10 -33.40 43.83
C LEU A 323 30.54 -33.66 43.38
N LYS A 324 30.83 -34.90 42.97
CA LYS A 324 32.08 -35.27 42.31
C LYS A 324 31.82 -35.69 40.88
N SER A 325 32.71 -35.30 39.98
CA SER A 325 32.69 -35.68 38.57
C SER A 325 34.01 -36.32 38.15
N ILE A 326 34.03 -36.90 36.94
CA ILE A 326 35.29 -37.29 36.26
C ILE A 326 36.15 -36.02 36.10
#